data_AF-A0A4R0YMJ1-F1
#
_entry.id   AF-A0A4R0YMJ1-F1
#
_cell.length_a   1.000
_cell.length_b   1.000
_cell.length_c   1.000
_cell.angle_alpha   90.00
_cell.angle_beta   90.00
_cell.angle_gamma   90.00
#
_symmetry.space_group_name_H-M   'P 1'
#
loop_
_entity.id
_entity.type
_entity.pdbx_description
1 polymer ?
#
loop_
_entity_poly.entity_id
_entity_poly.type
_entity_poly.pdbx_seq_one_letter_code
_entity_poly.pdbx_strand_id
1 'polypeptide(L)' 'MNQPPKPLSLANIHDVYSGVVDKREREPEVASPVYKTTNRFSRESSHTGVAPAKPLAPGTRYRR' A
#
# COMPACT_ATOMS: atom_id res chain seq x y z
N MET A 1 -16.94 28.77 -1.81
CA MET A 1 -15.62 29.27 -1.38
C MET A 1 -15.16 28.40 -0.23
N ASN A 2 -14.23 27.47 -0.47
CA ASN A 2 -13.74 26.57 0.57
C ASN A 2 -12.83 27.36 1.50
N GLN A 3 -13.16 27.42 2.79
CA GLN A 3 -12.30 28.06 3.77
C GLN A 3 -10.95 27.32 3.83
N PRO A 4 -9.83 28.03 3.97
CA PRO A 4 -8.53 27.39 4.14
C PRO A 4 -8.52 26.61 5.47
N PRO A 5 -7.83 25.45 5.52
CA PRO A 5 -7.71 24.68 6.75
C PRO A 5 -7.06 25.54 7.84
N LYS A 6 -7.62 25.46 9.05
CA LYS A 6 -7.16 26.23 10.21
C LYS A 6 -5.67 25.92 10.46
N PRO A 7 -4.81 26.94 10.69
CA PRO A 7 -3.40 26.69 10.95
C PRO A 7 -3.21 25.86 12.22
N LEU A 8 -2.31 24.88 12.16
CA LEU A 8 -1.92 24.06 13.31
C LEU A 8 -1.21 24.94 14.34
N SER A 9 -1.72 24.97 15.58
CA SER A 9 -1.08 25.68 16.69
C SER A 9 0.04 24.82 17.31
N LEU A 10 1.04 25.47 17.92
CA LEU A 10 2.08 24.75 18.68
C LEU A 10 1.50 23.92 19.84
N ALA A 11 0.47 24.44 20.50
CA ALA A 11 -0.25 23.72 21.56
C ALA A 11 -0.80 22.38 21.05
N ASN A 12 -1.46 22.38 19.88
CA ASN A 12 -2.00 21.16 19.27
C ASN A 12 -0.90 20.12 18.98
N ILE A 13 0.31 20.56 18.62
CA ILE A 13 1.43 19.64 18.36
C ILE A 13 1.92 19.02 19.67
N HIS A 14 2.06 19.82 20.73
CA HIS A 14 2.49 19.32 22.04
C HIS A 14 1.46 18.41 22.71
N ASP A 15 0.17 18.65 22.50
CA ASP A 15 -0.90 17.79 23.00
C ASP A 15 -0.83 16.38 22.39
N VAL A 16 -0.53 16.27 21.09
CA VAL A 16 -0.34 14.97 20.40
C VAL A 16 0.82 14.17 21.01
N TYR A 17 1.95 14.82 21.29
CA TYR A 17 3.14 14.14 21.83
C TYR A 17 3.09 13.91 23.34
N SER A 18 2.32 14.69 24.09
CA SER A 18 2.16 14.52 25.54
C SER A 18 1.14 13.43 25.91
N GLY A 19 0.43 12.86 24.93
CA GLY A 19 -0.57 11.81 25.16
C GLY A 19 -1.88 12.35 25.78
N VAL A 20 -2.04 13.67 25.84
CA VAL A 20 -3.28 14.31 26.29
C VAL A 20 -4.27 14.25 25.13
N VAL A 21 -5.06 13.18 25.09
CA VAL A 21 -6.15 13.05 24.12
C VAL A 21 -7.27 13.99 24.52
N ASP A 22 -7.17 15.24 24.06
CA ASP A 22 -8.31 16.14 24.06
C ASP A 22 -9.43 15.46 23.25
N LYS A 23 -10.53 15.10 23.93
CA LYS A 23 -11.76 14.56 23.32
C LYS A 23 -12.49 15.63 22.50
N ARG A 24 -11.76 16.55 21.88
CA ARG A 24 -12.32 17.57 21.00
C ARG A 24 -12.47 16.91 19.64
N GLU A 25 -13.68 16.42 19.42
CA GLU A 25 -14.24 16.10 18.11
C GLU A 25 -13.31 15.16 17.32
N ARG A 26 -13.32 13.88 17.70
CA ARG A 26 -13.04 12.84 16.72
C ARG A 26 -14.04 13.06 15.59
N GLU A 27 -13.58 13.67 14.50
CA GLU A 27 -14.25 13.52 13.21
C GLU A 27 -14.58 12.04 13.01
N PRO A 28 -15.75 11.72 12.43
CA PRO A 28 -16.10 10.34 12.18
C PRO A 28 -14.97 9.71 11.38
N GLU A 29 -14.38 8.68 11.98
CA GLU A 29 -13.38 7.79 11.43
C GLU A 29 -13.64 7.62 9.93
N VAL A 30 -12.85 8.34 9.12
CA VAL A 30 -12.95 8.29 7.66
C VAL A 30 -12.87 6.82 7.30
N ALA A 31 -13.99 6.27 6.84
CA ALA A 31 -14.15 4.83 6.60
C ALA A 31 -12.88 4.33 5.91
N SER A 32 -12.15 3.47 6.61
CA SER A 32 -10.88 2.92 6.16
C SER A 32 -11.03 2.50 4.68
N PRO A 33 -10.14 2.96 3.78
CA PRO A 33 -10.33 2.73 2.36
C PRO A 33 -10.52 1.24 2.13
N VAL A 34 -11.67 0.86 1.57
CA VAL A 34 -11.99 -0.53 1.24
C VAL A 34 -11.03 -0.95 0.13
N TYR A 35 -9.90 -1.53 0.52
CA TYR A 35 -8.90 -2.04 -0.40
C TYR A 35 -9.53 -3.19 -1.20
N LYS A 36 -9.72 -2.98 -2.50
CA LYS A 36 -10.18 -4.02 -3.42
C LYS A 36 -8.99 -4.85 -3.86
N THR A 37 -8.92 -6.11 -3.43
CA THR A 37 -7.97 -7.08 -3.96
C THR A 37 -8.35 -7.39 -5.42
N THR A 38 -7.39 -7.33 -6.34
CA THR A 38 -7.63 -7.76 -7.73
C THR A 38 -6.83 -9.03 -8.01
N ASN A 39 -7.49 -10.07 -8.51
CA ASN A 39 -6.87 -11.36 -8.87
C ASN A 39 -6.14 -11.32 -10.23
N ARG A 40 -5.56 -10.17 -10.58
CA ARG A 40 -4.89 -9.97 -11.88
C ARG A 40 -3.69 -10.88 -12.13
N PHE A 41 -3.14 -11.45 -11.07
CA PHE A 41 -1.99 -12.36 -11.11
C PHE A 41 -2.32 -13.75 -10.57
N SER A 42 -3.61 -14.13 -10.55
CA SER A 42 -3.99 -15.50 -10.22
C SER A 42 -3.44 -16.45 -11.27
N ARG A 43 -2.87 -17.57 -10.84
CA ARG A 43 -2.35 -18.60 -11.73
C ARG A 43 -3.54 -19.24 -12.46
N GLU A 44 -3.49 -19.31 -13.78
CA GLU A 44 -4.49 -20.04 -14.57
C GLU A 44 -4.50 -21.51 -14.12
N SER A 45 -5.70 -22.09 -13.94
CA SER A 45 -5.84 -23.49 -13.47
C SER A 45 -5.26 -24.50 -14.46
N SER A 46 -5.18 -24.14 -15.74
CA SER A 46 -4.56 -24.90 -16.81
C SER A 46 -3.05 -24.65 -16.94
N HIS A 47 -2.46 -23.79 -16.11
CA HIS A 47 -1.03 -23.48 -16.19
C HIS A 47 -0.21 -24.70 -15.76
N THR A 48 0.62 -25.22 -16.67
CA THR A 48 1.42 -26.46 -16.49
C THR A 48 2.39 -26.43 -15.31
N GLY A 49 2.67 -25.24 -14.77
CA GLY A 49 3.54 -25.06 -13.60
C GLY A 49 5.02 -25.30 -13.88
N VAL A 50 5.38 -25.54 -15.14
CA VAL A 50 6.76 -25.74 -15.57
C VAL A 50 7.51 -24.42 -15.46
N ALA A 51 8.63 -24.44 -14.74
CA ALA A 51 9.51 -23.29 -14.64
C ALA A 51 10.07 -22.93 -16.04
N PRO A 52 10.19 -21.64 -16.39
CA PRO A 52 10.80 -21.26 -17.65
C PRO A 52 12.23 -21.79 -17.73
N ALA A 53 12.65 -22.18 -18.94
CA ALA A 53 14.01 -22.64 -19.16
C ALA A 53 15.00 -21.54 -18.74
N LYS A 54 16.03 -21.94 -17.99
CA LYS A 54 17.10 -21.01 -17.62
C LYS A 54 17.78 -20.50 -18.90
N PRO A 55 18.12 -19.20 -18.97
CA PRO A 55 18.88 -18.69 -20.11
C PRO A 55 20.18 -19.47 -20.25
N LEU A 56 20.56 -19.79 -21.49
CA LEU A 56 21.86 -20.40 -21.75
C LEU A 56 22.96 -19.42 -21.31
N ALA A 57 23.97 -19.94 -20.62
CA ALA A 57 25.14 -19.16 -20.28
C ALA A 57 25.84 -18.69 -21.57
N PRO A 58 26.41 -17.48 -21.61
CA PRO A 58 27.15 -17.02 -22.77
C PRO A 58 28.29 -18.00 -23.07
N GLY A 59 28.30 -18.55 -24.30
CA GLY A 59 29.32 -19.49 -24.78
C GLY A 59 28.92 -20.97 -24.80
N THR A 60 27.75 -21.36 -24.29
CA THR A 60 27.30 -22.77 -24.39
C THR A 60 26.74 -23.06 -25.78
N ARG A 61 27.37 -23.97 -26.54
CA ARG A 61 26.86 -24.44 -27.85
C ARG A 61 25.70 -25.41 -27.64
N TYR A 62 24.58 -25.12 -28.29
CA TYR A 62 23.42 -26.01 -28.35
C TYR A 62 23.81 -27.28 -29.12
N ARG A 63 23.95 -28.42 -28.45
CA ARG A 63 24.04 -29.71 -29.14
C ARG A 63 22.64 -30.31 -29.22
N ARG A 64 22.12 -30.39 -30.44
CA ARG A 64 20.92 -31.17 -30.78
C ARG A 64 21.30 -32.65 -30.87
#